data_AF-A0A925H7M8-F1
#
_entry.id   AF-A0A925H7M8-F1
#
_cell.length_a   1.000
_cell.length_b   1.000
_cell.length_c   1.000
_cell.angle_alpha   90.00
_cell.angle_beta   90.00
_cell.angle_gamma   90.00
#
_symmetry.space_group_name_H-M   'P 1'
#
loop_
_entity.id
_entity.type
_entity.pdbx_description
1 polymer ?
#
loop_
_entity_poly.entity_id
_entity_poly.type
_entity_poly.pdbx_seq_one_letter_code
_entity_poly.pdbx_strand_id
1 'polypeptide(L)'
;MSEENKALVRRWFEEVWNKGRAEAIDEMFAEDGTAHGLADAGGQPLRGPANFKPFFQKLRDALPDTQVTVEDLVAEGDKVAARCSVRGTHRGDTLGFAASGRAVEFTGICIVR
;
A
#
# COMPACT_ATOMS: atom_id res chain seq x y z
N MET A 1 5.18 -9.00 20.24
CA MET A 1 5.94 -8.78 18.99
C MET A 1 5.25 -9.36 17.76
N SER A 2 5.18 -10.68 17.53
CA SER A 2 4.62 -11.21 16.27
C SER A 2 3.16 -10.80 16.02
N GLU A 3 2.28 -10.92 17.03
CA GLU A 3 0.88 -10.51 16.91
C GLU A 3 0.69 -8.99 16.88
N GLU A 4 1.54 -8.23 17.58
CA GLU A 4 1.54 -6.76 17.51
C GLU A 4 1.96 -6.27 16.12
N ASN A 5 3.00 -6.86 15.53
CA ASN A 5 3.43 -6.54 14.17
C ASN A 5 2.36 -6.92 13.15
N LYS A 6 1.71 -8.08 13.29
CA LYS A 6 0.55 -8.44 12.45
C LYS A 6 -0.58 -7.42 12.60
N ALA A 7 -0.90 -6.99 13.81
CA ALA A 7 -1.93 -5.98 14.04
C ALA A 7 -1.57 -4.64 13.39
N LEU A 8 -0.30 -4.22 13.45
CA LEU A 8 0.20 -3.04 12.77
C LEU A 8 0.05 -3.16 11.25
N VAL A 9 0.37 -4.31 10.66
CA VAL A 9 0.19 -4.55 9.22
C VAL A 9 -1.29 -4.54 8.83
N ARG A 10 -2.19 -5.11 9.63
CA ARG A 10 -3.65 -4.99 9.37
C ARG A 10 -4.09 -3.53 9.40
N ARG A 11 -3.64 -2.77 10.41
CA ARG A 11 -3.94 -1.35 10.55
C ARG A 11 -3.39 -0.53 9.38
N TRP A 12 -2.20 -0.87 8.88
CA TRP A 12 -1.63 -0.24 7.69
C TRP A 12 -2.57 -0.36 6.49
N PHE A 13 -3.05 -1.56 6.17
CA PHE A 13 -3.98 -1.76 5.07
C PHE A 13 -5.31 -1.05 5.28
N GLU A 14 -5.85 -1.09 6.50
CA GLU A 14 -7.12 -0.44 6.81
C GLU A 14 -7.04 1.09 6.74
N GLU A 15 -6.08 1.71 7.43
CA GLU A 15 -6.03 3.17 7.55
C GLU A 15 -5.50 3.82 6.26
N VAL A 16 -4.42 3.28 5.67
CA VAL A 16 -3.82 3.86 4.47
C VAL A 16 -4.68 3.54 3.24
N TRP A 17 -5.03 2.27 3.03
CA TRP A 17 -5.65 1.86 1.77
C TRP A 17 -7.17 1.79 1.81
N ASN A 18 -7.81 1.34 2.88
CA ASN A 18 -9.28 1.26 2.89
C ASN A 18 -9.93 2.60 3.23
N LYS A 19 -9.39 3.31 4.23
CA LYS A 19 -9.88 4.64 4.65
C LYS A 19 -9.23 5.80 3.88
N GLY A 20 -8.14 5.55 3.16
CA GLY A 20 -7.48 6.58 2.37
C GLY A 20 -6.79 7.67 3.20
N ARG A 21 -6.40 7.39 4.44
CA ARG A 21 -5.76 8.37 5.32
C ARG A 21 -4.28 8.54 4.97
N ALA A 22 -3.94 9.64 4.32
CA ALA A 22 -2.56 9.95 3.97
C ALA A 22 -1.68 10.19 5.23
N GLU A 23 -2.27 10.67 6.32
CA GLU A 23 -1.59 10.92 7.61
C GLU A 23 -1.15 9.61 8.27
N ALA A 24 -1.88 8.52 8.03
CA ALA A 24 -1.53 7.19 8.53
C ALA A 24 -0.19 6.69 7.96
N ILE A 25 0.26 7.23 6.82
CA ILE A 25 1.59 6.97 6.26
C ILE A 25 2.67 7.59 7.16
N ASP A 26 2.48 8.81 7.65
CA ASP A 26 3.45 9.44 8.56
C ASP A 26 3.48 8.74 9.92
N GLU A 27 2.34 8.22 10.38
CA GLU A 27 2.23 7.53 11.68
C GLU A 27 2.94 6.16 11.68
N MET A 28 2.99 5.47 10.55
CA MET A 28 3.35 4.03 10.50
C MET A 28 4.50 3.69 9.55
N PHE A 29 4.86 4.57 8.61
CA PHE A 29 6.00 4.33 7.71
C PHE A 29 7.24 5.02 8.28
N ALA A 30 8.28 4.25 8.61
CA ALA A 30 9.52 4.79 9.19
C ALA A 30 10.22 5.80 8.26
N GLU A 31 10.82 6.86 8.81
CA GLU A 31 11.52 7.89 8.04
C GLU A 31 12.64 7.33 7.16
N ASP A 32 13.35 6.31 7.64
CA ASP A 32 14.39 5.56 6.93
C ASP A 32 13.87 4.27 6.25
N GLY A 33 12.56 4.02 6.35
CA GLY A 33 11.90 2.87 5.73
C GLY A 33 12.05 2.89 4.22
N THR A 34 12.08 1.70 3.61
CA THR A 34 12.25 1.56 2.17
C THR A 34 11.14 0.68 1.59
N ALA A 35 10.40 1.19 0.61
CA ALA A 35 9.42 0.43 -0.14
C ALA A 35 10.09 -0.19 -1.37
N HIS A 36 10.43 -1.48 -1.27
CA HIS A 36 10.99 -2.25 -2.38
C HIS A 36 9.93 -2.58 -3.43
N GLY A 37 10.33 -2.69 -4.70
CA GLY A 37 9.41 -2.94 -5.82
C GLY A 37 8.65 -1.70 -6.32
N LEU A 38 8.76 -0.59 -5.60
CA LEU A 38 8.34 0.74 -6.04
C LEU A 38 9.58 1.60 -6.24
N ALA A 39 9.62 2.37 -7.32
CA ALA A 39 10.79 3.17 -7.66
C ALA A 39 10.43 4.63 -7.94
N ASP A 40 11.37 5.52 -7.64
CA ASP A 40 11.33 6.91 -8.05
C ASP A 40 11.68 7.06 -9.55
N ALA A 41 11.74 8.31 -10.03
CA ALA A 41 12.09 8.60 -11.43
C ALA A 41 13.52 8.16 -11.82
N GLY A 42 14.41 7.95 -10.86
CA GLY A 42 15.77 7.45 -11.04
C GLY A 42 15.90 5.93 -10.91
N GLY A 43 14.78 5.21 -10.71
CA GLY A 43 14.77 3.76 -10.54
C GLY A 43 15.20 3.29 -9.14
N GLN A 44 15.35 4.18 -8.17
CA GLN A 44 15.71 3.82 -6.80
C GLN A 44 14.47 3.52 -5.96
N PRO A 45 14.55 2.58 -4.99
CA PRO A 45 13.44 2.30 -4.08
C PRO A 45 12.93 3.56 -3.37
N LEU A 46 11.62 3.68 -3.21
CA LEU A 46 11.03 4.82 -2.48
C LEU A 46 11.46 4.75 -1.00
N ARG A 47 11.96 5.87 -0.46
CA ARG A 47 12.42 5.98 0.93
C ARG A 47 11.61 6.97 1.74
N GLY A 48 11.10 6.51 2.88
CA GLY A 48 10.35 7.30 3.85
C GLY A 48 8.97 7.77 3.37
N PRO A 49 8.17 8.35 4.29
CA PRO A 49 6.81 8.83 4.01
C PRO A 49 6.72 9.82 2.86
N ALA A 50 7.67 10.76 2.78
CA ALA A 50 7.66 11.85 1.81
C ALA A 50 7.73 11.34 0.36
N ASN A 51 8.50 10.28 0.10
CA ASN A 51 8.61 9.71 -1.24
C ASN A 51 7.52 8.66 -1.53
N PHE A 52 6.93 8.06 -0.49
CA PHE A 52 5.83 7.11 -0.64
C PHE A 52 4.48 7.80 -0.92
N LYS A 53 4.21 8.94 -0.29
CA LYS A 53 2.93 9.67 -0.43
C LYS A 53 2.53 10.03 -1.86
N PRO A 54 3.43 10.51 -2.75
CA PRO A 54 3.08 10.74 -4.15
C PRO A 54 2.60 9.49 -4.87
N PHE A 55 3.21 8.32 -4.57
CA PHE A 55 2.76 7.04 -5.11
C PHE A 55 1.38 6.65 -4.58
N PHE A 56 1.16 6.80 -3.28
CA PHE A 56 -0.14 6.59 -2.66
C PHE A 56 -1.23 7.47 -3.31
N GLN A 57 -0.98 8.77 -3.46
CA GLN A 57 -1.94 9.71 -4.06
C GLN A 57 -2.25 9.30 -5.51
N LYS A 58 -1.22 8.97 -6.29
CA LYS A 58 -1.37 8.49 -7.66
C LYS A 58 -2.32 7.30 -7.77
N LEU A 59 -2.17 6.30 -6.87
CA LEU A 59 -3.07 5.14 -6.83
C LEU A 59 -4.48 5.51 -6.35
N ARG A 60 -4.61 6.39 -5.36
CA ARG A 60 -5.91 6.87 -4.87
C ARG A 60 -6.69 7.60 -5.96
N ASP A 61 -6.03 8.44 -6.75
CA ASP A 61 -6.66 9.17 -7.85
C ASP A 61 -7.13 8.22 -8.95
N ALA A 62 -6.35 7.17 -9.24
CA ALA A 62 -6.70 6.15 -10.21
C ALA A 62 -7.86 5.24 -9.77
N LEU A 63 -7.85 4.85 -8.50
CA LEU A 63 -8.71 3.83 -7.90
C LEU A 63 -9.31 4.38 -6.58
N PRO A 64 -10.21 5.38 -6.64
CA PRO A 64 -10.68 6.12 -5.46
C PRO A 64 -11.43 5.25 -4.46
N ASP A 65 -12.08 4.19 -4.94
CA ASP A 65 -12.85 3.20 -4.19
C ASP A 65 -12.06 1.92 -3.88
N THR A 66 -10.71 2.01 -3.83
CA THR A 66 -9.86 0.87 -3.47
C THR A 66 -10.27 0.26 -2.12
N GLN A 67 -10.41 -1.07 -2.11
CA GLN A 67 -10.60 -1.90 -0.93
C GLN A 67 -9.58 -3.04 -0.95
N VAL A 68 -8.91 -3.23 0.17
CA VAL A 68 -7.89 -4.25 0.39
C VAL A 68 -8.36 -5.18 1.50
N THR A 69 -8.39 -6.47 1.18
CA THR A 69 -8.62 -7.55 2.16
C THR A 69 -7.30 -8.23 2.46
N VAL A 70 -6.95 -8.31 3.74
CA VAL A 70 -5.78 -9.06 4.21
C VAL A 70 -6.19 -10.51 4.45
N GLU A 71 -5.82 -11.39 3.52
CA GLU A 71 -6.18 -12.81 3.51
C GLU A 71 -5.36 -13.60 4.53
N ASP A 72 -4.02 -13.44 4.49
CA ASP A 72 -3.10 -14.13 5.40
C ASP A 72 -2.10 -13.16 6.01
N LEU A 73 -1.68 -13.46 7.24
CA LEU A 73 -0.51 -12.86 7.88
C LEU A 73 0.34 -13.93 8.56
N VAL A 74 1.61 -14.00 8.16
CA VAL A 74 2.62 -14.86 8.78
C VAL A 74 3.71 -13.97 9.34
N ALA A 75 4.15 -14.23 10.58
CA ALA A 75 5.18 -13.43 11.22
C ALA A 75 6.29 -14.32 11.78
N GLU A 76 7.53 -13.87 11.60
CA GLU A 76 8.73 -14.50 12.14
C GLU A 76 9.69 -13.41 12.62
N GLY A 77 9.96 -13.38 13.93
CA GLY A 77 10.72 -12.31 14.55
C GLY A 77 10.06 -10.95 14.35
N ASP A 78 10.77 -10.05 13.67
CA ASP A 78 10.34 -8.69 13.33
C ASP A 78 9.58 -8.61 11.99
N LYS A 79 9.65 -9.64 11.14
CA LYS A 79 9.08 -9.64 9.79
C LYS A 79 7.64 -10.11 9.78
N VAL A 80 6.84 -9.52 8.90
CA VAL A 80 5.47 -9.95 8.60
C VAL A 80 5.29 -10.07 7.09
N ALA A 81 4.85 -11.23 6.63
CA ALA A 81 4.36 -11.44 5.27
C ALA A 81 2.84 -11.29 5.24
N ALA A 82 2.33 -10.53 4.28
CA ALA A 82 0.90 -10.34 4.06
C ALA A 82 0.51 -10.77 2.65
N ARG A 83 -0.52 -11.60 2.54
CA ARG A 83 -1.20 -11.87 1.27
C ARG A 83 -2.51 -11.11 1.27
N CYS A 84 -2.77 -10.36 0.20
CA CYS A 84 -3.93 -9.48 0.10
C CYS A 84 -4.65 -9.67 -1.23
N SER A 85 -5.95 -9.39 -1.23
CA SER A 85 -6.73 -9.12 -2.44
C SER A 85 -7.09 -7.64 -2.47
N VAL A 86 -7.10 -7.06 -3.67
CA VAL A 86 -7.40 -5.64 -3.90
C VAL A 86 -8.49 -5.53 -4.93
N ARG A 87 -9.48 -4.68 -4.66
CA ARG A 87 -10.60 -4.38 -5.55
C ARG A 87 -10.79 -2.87 -5.66
N GLY A 88 -11.25 -2.40 -6.81
CA GLY A 88 -11.60 -1.00 -7.03
C GLY A 88 -12.10 -0.76 -8.45
N THR A 89 -12.36 0.49 -8.79
CA THR A 89 -12.78 0.92 -10.13
C THR A 89 -11.76 1.89 -10.70
N HIS A 90 -11.27 1.64 -11.91
CA HIS A 90 -10.32 2.53 -12.57
C HIS A 90 -11.02 3.80 -13.10
N ARG A 91 -10.93 4.89 -12.33
CA ARG A 91 -11.63 6.16 -12.60
C ARG A 91 -10.71 7.34 -12.90
N GLY A 92 -9.44 7.28 -12.50
CA GLY A 92 -8.43 8.30 -12.81
C GLY A 92 -7.51 7.89 -13.96
N ASP A 93 -6.85 8.85 -14.57
CA ASP A 93 -5.90 8.68 -15.69
C ASP A 93 -4.42 8.70 -15.24
N THR A 94 -4.19 8.78 -13.94
CA THR A 94 -2.87 8.95 -13.34
C THR A 94 -1.94 7.75 -13.56
N LEU A 95 -2.45 6.59 -13.96
CA LEU A 95 -1.65 5.39 -14.24
C LEU A 95 -0.91 5.42 -15.60
N GLY A 96 -1.05 6.50 -16.38
CA GLY A 96 -0.39 6.66 -17.69
C GLY A 96 -1.25 6.19 -18.87
N PHE A 97 -2.52 5.90 -18.63
CA PHE A 97 -3.53 5.57 -19.63
C PHE A 97 -4.89 6.07 -19.15
N ALA A 98 -5.82 6.28 -20.08
CA ALA A 98 -7.14 6.82 -19.76
C ALA A 98 -7.93 5.91 -18.81
N ALA A 99 -8.70 6.52 -17.91
CA ALA A 99 -9.63 5.84 -17.02
C ALA A 99 -10.55 4.91 -17.83
N SER A 100 -10.56 3.63 -17.48
CA SER A 100 -11.32 2.63 -18.23
C SER A 100 -12.76 2.48 -17.75
N GLY A 101 -13.07 2.98 -16.55
CA GLY A 101 -14.38 2.82 -15.91
C GLY A 101 -14.68 1.39 -15.48
N ARG A 102 -13.72 0.46 -15.61
CA ARG A 102 -13.92 -0.96 -15.31
C ARG A 102 -13.51 -1.29 -13.87
N ALA A 103 -14.16 -2.31 -13.32
CA ALA A 103 -13.72 -2.94 -12.08
C ALA A 103 -12.35 -3.60 -12.29
N VAL A 104 -11.51 -3.49 -11.27
CA VAL A 104 -10.18 -4.10 -11.20
C VAL A 104 -10.15 -4.98 -9.96
N GLU A 105 -9.61 -6.19 -10.12
CA GLU A 105 -9.35 -7.11 -9.02
C GLU A 105 -7.99 -7.77 -9.24
N PHE A 106 -7.16 -7.79 -8.21
CA PHE A 106 -5.86 -8.48 -8.22
C PHE A 106 -5.45 -8.92 -6.83
N THR A 107 -4.47 -9.81 -6.77
CA THR A 107 -3.86 -10.27 -5.52
C THR A 107 -2.41 -9.82 -5.45
N GLY A 108 -1.90 -9.71 -4.22
CA GLY A 108 -0.52 -9.31 -3.96
C GLY A 108 0.02 -9.98 -2.70
N ILE A 109 1.35 -10.06 -2.63
CA ILE A 109 2.07 -10.46 -1.42
C ILE A 109 3.14 -9.41 -1.15
N CYS A 110 3.25 -8.98 0.10
CA CYS A 110 4.37 -8.16 0.57
C CYS A 110 5.00 -8.77 1.82
N ILE A 111 6.26 -8.39 2.07
CA ILE A 111 6.96 -8.68 3.31
C ILE A 111 7.43 -7.34 3.86
N VAL A 112 7.14 -7.08 5.14
CA VAL A 112 7.49 -5.84 5.83
C VAL A 112 8.26 -6.13 7.11
N ARG A 113 9.07 -5.16 7.53
CA ARG A 113 9.85 -5.15 8.77
C ARG A 113 9.99 -3.71 9.26
#